data_AF-A0A5C8HTJ7-F1
#
_entry.id   AF-A0A5C8HTJ7-F1
#
_cell.length_a   1.000
_cell.length_b   1.000
_cell.length_c   1.000
_cell.angle_alpha   90.00
_cell.angle_beta   90.00
_cell.angle_gamma   90.00
#
_symmetry.space_group_name_H-M   'P 1'
#
loop_
_entity.id
_entity.type
_entity.pdbx_description
1 polymer ?
#
loop_
_entity_poly.entity_id
_entity_poly.type
_entity_poly.pdbx_seq_one_letter_code
_entity_poly.pdbx_strand_id
1 'polypeptide(L)'
;MDLGTVNLLLAIAAVVALVGAAALVVRSVRRTWSHDSPLSLPETVVVSVIGSGALLGIPLSLYGLIASGVQLANTAAVRVNSIAVSGGEYPPILRASDAPVDAGYETAWIEVANLPAGARWLLWGEQALTTLIGLTIAVAVAWLALALLRGRPFTRTFPWVLAIVAIAIMVGGIGSQFVGALARSETVAFLGDPQVITGAGGFSAFSFALDLGPIGWGLGIGLVAGAFQIGTRLQRETAGLV
;
A
#
# COMPACT_ATOMS: atom_id res chain seq x y z
N MET A 1 -21.05 -16.34 -11.79
CA MET A 1 -21.11 -16.24 -10.33
C MET A 1 -21.65 -14.85 -10.04
N ASP A 2 -22.75 -14.73 -9.30
CA ASP A 2 -23.38 -13.43 -9.08
C ASP A 2 -22.44 -12.56 -8.21
N LEU A 3 -22.32 -11.27 -8.50
CA LEU A 3 -21.45 -10.35 -7.73
C LEU A 3 -21.80 -10.39 -6.23
N GLY A 4 -23.08 -10.60 -5.91
CA GLY A 4 -23.56 -10.80 -4.54
C GLY A 4 -22.99 -12.06 -3.87
N THR A 5 -22.81 -13.17 -4.59
CA THR A 5 -22.27 -14.41 -4.02
C THR A 5 -20.76 -14.32 -3.76
N VAL A 6 -20.02 -13.66 -4.65
CA VAL A 6 -18.57 -13.40 -4.46
C VAL A 6 -18.37 -12.48 -3.25
N ASN A 7 -19.14 -11.39 -3.16
CA ASN A 7 -19.06 -10.45 -2.04
C ASN A 7 -19.44 -11.10 -0.70
N LEU A 8 -20.46 -11.98 -0.70
CA LEU A 8 -20.87 -12.70 0.51
C LEU A 8 -19.78 -13.66 1.00
N LEU A 9 -19.22 -14.49 0.11
CA LEU A 9 -18.16 -15.44 0.48
C LEU A 9 -16.90 -14.73 1.00
N LEU A 10 -16.55 -13.62 0.36
CA LEU A 10 -15.42 -12.79 0.78
C LEU A 10 -15.69 -12.06 2.11
N ALA A 11 -16.91 -11.57 2.34
CA ALA A 11 -17.31 -10.98 3.62
C ALA A 11 -17.26 -12.02 4.75
N ILE A 12 -17.71 -13.24 4.50
CA ILE A 12 -17.61 -14.36 5.45
C ILE A 12 -16.14 -14.64 5.78
N ALA A 13 -15.27 -14.71 4.77
CA ALA A 13 -13.83 -14.92 4.98
C ALA A 13 -13.20 -13.80 5.84
N ALA A 14 -13.57 -12.53 5.59
CA ALA A 14 -13.11 -11.39 6.38
C ALA A 14 -13.60 -11.47 7.83
N VAL A 15 -14.87 -11.83 8.06
CA VAL A 15 -15.43 -12.02 9.42
C VAL A 15 -14.74 -13.17 10.15
N VAL A 16 -14.50 -14.30 9.49
CA VAL A 16 -13.79 -15.44 10.08
C VAL A 16 -12.36 -15.04 10.46
N ALA A 17 -11.67 -14.28 9.62
CA ALA A 17 -10.33 -13.77 9.93
C ALA A 17 -10.34 -12.78 11.11
N LEU A 18 -11.38 -11.93 11.19
CA LEU A 18 -11.64 -11.03 12.32
C LEU A 18 -11.79 -11.79 13.64
N VAL A 19 -12.64 -12.81 13.64
CA VAL A 19 -12.88 -13.67 14.81
C VAL A 19 -11.62 -14.45 15.19
N GLY A 20 -10.88 -14.95 14.20
CA GLY A 20 -9.62 -15.66 14.40
C GLY A 20 -8.53 -14.78 15.03
N ALA A 21 -8.38 -13.55 14.55
CA ALA A 21 -7.45 -12.58 15.11
C ALA A 21 -7.84 -12.19 16.55
N ALA A 22 -9.12 -11.90 16.80
CA ALA A 22 -9.63 -11.62 18.14
C ALA A 22 -9.40 -12.80 19.11
N ALA A 23 -9.65 -14.03 18.66
CA ALA A 23 -9.42 -15.23 19.45
C ALA A 23 -7.93 -15.45 19.76
N LEU A 24 -7.04 -15.18 18.79
CA LEU A 24 -5.59 -15.24 18.99
C LEU A 24 -5.11 -14.24 20.05
N VAL A 25 -5.68 -13.03 20.04
CA VAL A 25 -5.37 -11.96 20.98
C VAL A 25 -5.86 -12.32 22.39
N VAL A 26 -7.10 -12.77 22.52
CA VAL A 26 -7.64 -13.26 23.79
C VAL A 26 -6.82 -14.44 24.32
N ARG A 27 -6.40 -15.35 23.44
CA ARG A 27 -5.56 -16.50 23.81
C ARG A 27 -4.14 -16.10 24.19
N SER A 28 -3.54 -15.11 23.52
CA SER A 28 -2.20 -14.63 23.86
C SER A 28 -2.21 -13.90 25.21
N VAL A 29 -3.20 -13.04 25.44
CA VAL A 29 -3.39 -12.33 26.71
C VAL A 29 -3.63 -13.30 27.86
N ARG A 30 -4.39 -14.38 27.65
CA ARG A 30 -4.60 -15.43 28.67
C ARG A 30 -3.33 -16.21 29.00
N ARG A 31 -2.42 -16.40 28.05
CA ARG A 31 -1.16 -17.12 28.28
C ARG A 31 -0.11 -16.29 29.01
N THR A 32 -0.12 -14.97 28.86
CA THR A 32 0.83 -14.05 29.52
C THR A 32 0.54 -13.83 31.00
N TRP A 33 -0.53 -14.40 31.55
CA TRP A 33 -0.82 -14.39 33.00
C TRP A 33 0.05 -15.38 33.80
N SER A 34 0.96 -16.12 33.16
CA SER A 34 2.06 -16.80 33.84
C SER A 34 3.10 -15.78 34.34
N HIS A 35 3.59 -15.93 35.57
CA HIS A 35 4.51 -15.01 36.25
C HIS A 35 5.84 -14.69 35.52
N ASP A 36 6.16 -15.36 34.41
CA ASP A 36 7.45 -15.25 33.70
C ASP A 36 7.42 -14.31 32.47
N SER A 37 6.42 -13.43 32.33
CA SER A 37 6.34 -12.55 31.16
C SER A 37 7.39 -11.43 31.24
N PRO A 38 8.24 -11.24 30.20
CA PRO A 38 9.31 -10.24 30.23
C PRO A 38 8.83 -8.79 30.00
N LEU A 39 7.54 -8.58 29.74
CA LEU A 39 6.93 -7.28 29.46
C LEU A 39 6.07 -6.82 30.64
N SER A 40 6.07 -5.51 30.89
CA SER A 40 5.11 -4.90 31.81
C SER A 40 3.67 -4.99 31.25
N LEU A 41 2.67 -4.86 32.13
CA LEU A 41 1.26 -4.82 31.73
C LEU A 41 0.94 -3.77 30.64
N PRO A 42 1.38 -2.49 30.75
CA PRO A 42 1.09 -1.50 29.71
C PRO A 42 1.74 -1.85 28.37
N GLU A 43 2.97 -2.37 28.36
CA GLU A 43 3.64 -2.81 27.13
C GLU A 43 2.89 -3.97 26.47
N THR A 44 2.42 -4.92 27.26
CA THR A 44 1.62 -6.06 26.76
C THR A 44 0.33 -5.59 26.10
N VAL A 45 -0.37 -4.62 26.72
CA VAL A 45 -1.59 -4.03 26.16
C VAL A 45 -1.27 -3.31 24.84
N VAL A 46 -0.26 -2.45 24.80
CA VAL A 46 0.13 -1.73 23.57
C VAL A 46 0.49 -2.70 22.44
N VAL A 47 1.35 -3.68 22.70
CA VAL A 47 1.78 -4.67 21.70
C VAL A 47 0.60 -5.52 21.21
N SER A 48 -0.30 -5.92 22.12
CA SER A 48 -1.47 -6.71 21.73
C SER A 48 -2.44 -5.91 20.87
N VAL A 49 -2.71 -4.64 21.18
CA VAL A 49 -3.58 -3.77 20.36
C VAL A 49 -2.99 -3.58 18.97
N ILE A 50 -1.70 -3.23 18.87
CA ILE A 50 -1.01 -3.03 17.58
C ILE A 50 -1.00 -4.33 16.77
N GLY A 51 -0.63 -5.45 17.39
CA GLY A 51 -0.61 -6.77 16.75
C GLY A 51 -1.99 -7.22 16.27
N SER A 52 -3.03 -6.94 17.06
CA SER A 52 -4.44 -7.20 16.67
C SER A 52 -4.80 -6.41 15.42
N GLY A 53 -4.55 -5.09 15.43
CA GLY A 53 -4.86 -4.23 14.30
C GLY A 53 -4.16 -4.67 13.03
N ALA A 54 -2.88 -5.05 13.13
CA ALA A 54 -2.12 -5.57 12.00
C ALA A 54 -2.68 -6.91 11.48
N LEU A 55 -3.02 -7.85 12.36
CA LEU A 55 -3.63 -9.13 12.00
C LEU A 55 -5.00 -8.96 11.33
N LEU A 56 -5.78 -7.97 11.75
CA LEU A 56 -7.06 -7.61 11.14
C LEU A 56 -6.89 -6.91 9.79
N GLY A 57 -5.85 -6.08 9.66
CA GLY A 57 -5.53 -5.39 8.41
C GLY A 57 -5.26 -6.35 7.26
N ILE A 58 -4.54 -7.46 7.52
CA ILE A 58 -4.15 -8.44 6.48
C ILE A 58 -5.36 -8.95 5.65
N PRO A 59 -6.37 -9.61 6.24
CA PRO A 59 -7.52 -10.13 5.48
C PRO A 59 -8.36 -9.01 4.86
N LEU A 60 -8.48 -7.85 5.51
CA LEU A 60 -9.24 -6.72 4.97
C LEU A 60 -8.55 -6.10 3.76
N SER A 61 -7.23 -5.94 3.79
CA SER A 61 -6.44 -5.48 2.65
C SER A 61 -6.48 -6.48 1.49
N LEU A 62 -6.40 -7.79 1.79
CA LEU A 62 -6.52 -8.83 0.77
C LEU A 62 -7.90 -8.82 0.12
N TYR A 63 -8.96 -8.68 0.92
CA TYR A 63 -10.32 -8.51 0.42
C TYR A 63 -10.44 -7.28 -0.48
N GLY A 64 -9.99 -6.11 0.00
CA GLY A 64 -10.05 -4.87 -0.76
C GLY A 64 -9.32 -4.97 -2.09
N LEU A 65 -8.17 -5.66 -2.12
CA LEU A 65 -7.39 -5.89 -3.33
C LEU A 65 -8.11 -6.79 -4.36
N ILE A 66 -8.73 -7.88 -3.90
CA ILE A 66 -9.48 -8.79 -4.76
C ILE A 66 -10.75 -8.10 -5.26
N ALA A 67 -11.48 -7.45 -4.35
CA ALA A 67 -12.70 -6.74 -4.66
C ALA A 67 -12.46 -5.61 -5.67
N SER A 68 -11.37 -4.84 -5.54
CA SER A 68 -11.03 -3.79 -6.51
C SER A 68 -10.71 -4.36 -7.89
N GLY A 69 -10.01 -5.49 -7.97
CA GLY A 69 -9.73 -6.17 -9.24
C GLY A 69 -11.00 -6.68 -9.93
N VAL A 70 -11.89 -7.32 -9.17
CA VAL A 70 -13.19 -7.80 -9.67
C VAL A 70 -14.06 -6.62 -10.11
N GLN A 71 -14.12 -5.54 -9.33
CA GLN A 71 -14.89 -4.35 -9.67
C GLN A 71 -14.37 -3.72 -10.97
N LEU A 72 -13.06 -3.52 -11.08
CA LEU A 72 -12.45 -2.91 -12.27
C LEU A 72 -12.65 -3.77 -13.53
N ALA A 73 -12.61 -5.09 -13.40
CA ALA A 73 -12.87 -6.01 -14.50
C ALA A 73 -14.31 -5.94 -15.01
N ASN A 74 -15.29 -5.73 -14.12
CA ASN A 74 -16.72 -5.81 -14.48
C ASN A 74 -17.40 -4.46 -14.74
N THR A 75 -16.77 -3.33 -14.39
CA THR A 75 -17.41 -2.02 -14.55
C THR A 75 -17.42 -1.60 -16.04
N ALA A 76 -18.56 -1.06 -16.50
CA ALA A 76 -18.73 -0.58 -17.87
C ALA A 76 -17.90 0.69 -18.16
N ALA A 77 -17.85 1.61 -17.21
CA ALA A 77 -17.06 2.84 -17.27
C ALA A 77 -16.08 2.91 -16.09
N VAL A 78 -14.82 3.24 -16.38
CA VAL A 78 -13.76 3.35 -15.37
C VAL A 78 -13.39 4.81 -15.22
N ARG A 79 -13.41 5.32 -13.99
CA ARG A 79 -12.89 6.65 -13.67
C ARG A 79 -11.38 6.58 -13.53
N VAL A 80 -10.67 7.30 -14.39
CA VAL A 80 -9.22 7.46 -14.34
C VAL A 80 -8.89 8.84 -13.82
N ASN A 81 -8.15 8.91 -12.71
CA ASN A 81 -7.76 10.16 -12.06
C ASN A 81 -6.32 10.54 -12.41
N SER A 82 -5.98 11.81 -12.18
CA SER A 82 -4.63 12.34 -12.30
C SER A 82 -4.04 12.23 -13.71
N ILE A 83 -4.86 12.38 -14.75
CA ILE A 83 -4.36 12.49 -16.12
C ILE A 83 -3.79 13.89 -16.28
N ALA A 84 -2.52 13.99 -16.64
CA ALA A 84 -1.86 15.28 -16.82
C ALA A 84 -2.45 16.03 -18.02
N VAL A 85 -2.64 17.33 -17.87
CA VAL A 85 -3.15 18.21 -18.93
C VAL A 85 -1.99 19.06 -19.45
N SER A 86 -1.79 19.09 -20.77
CA SER A 86 -0.70 19.83 -21.41
C SER A 86 -1.18 21.21 -21.83
N GLY A 87 -1.03 22.18 -20.92
CA GLY A 87 -1.55 23.52 -21.10
C GLY A 87 -3.08 23.54 -21.11
N GLY A 88 -3.67 24.70 -20.87
CA GLY A 88 -5.12 24.83 -20.81
C GLY A 88 -5.50 26.29 -20.82
N GLU A 89 -6.69 26.58 -21.32
CA GLU A 89 -7.24 27.92 -21.18
C GLU A 89 -7.39 28.28 -19.70
N TYR A 90 -7.13 29.55 -19.39
CA TYR A 90 -7.34 30.13 -18.06
C TYR A 90 -8.73 29.76 -17.53
N PRO A 91 -8.86 29.25 -16.29
CA PRO A 91 -10.16 28.98 -15.70
C PRO A 91 -11.05 30.22 -15.83
N PRO A 92 -12.25 30.12 -16.43
CA PRO A 92 -13.06 31.30 -16.75
C PRO A 92 -13.38 32.17 -15.53
N ILE A 93 -13.48 31.56 -14.34
CA ILE A 93 -13.73 32.26 -13.08
C ILE A 93 -12.58 33.18 -12.66
N LEU A 94 -11.34 32.87 -13.05
CA LEU A 94 -10.16 33.67 -12.72
C LEU A 94 -9.96 34.82 -13.71
N ARG A 95 -10.66 34.83 -14.86
CA ARG A 95 -10.62 35.95 -15.83
C ARG A 95 -11.26 37.23 -15.30
N ALA A 96 -12.05 37.13 -14.23
CA ALA A 96 -12.68 38.27 -13.57
C ALA A 96 -11.74 39.04 -12.62
N SER A 97 -10.52 38.56 -12.41
CA SER A 97 -9.54 39.16 -11.50
C SER A 97 -8.21 39.37 -12.20
N ASP A 98 -7.63 40.55 -12.04
CA ASP A 98 -6.29 40.88 -12.56
C ASP A 98 -5.17 40.41 -11.61
N ALA A 99 -5.51 39.77 -10.49
CA ALA A 99 -4.53 39.35 -9.48
C ALA A 99 -3.70 38.10 -9.87
N PRO A 100 -4.27 37.05 -10.49
CA PRO A 100 -3.50 35.87 -10.85
C PRO A 100 -2.62 36.14 -12.08
N VAL A 101 -1.32 35.85 -11.96
CA VAL A 101 -0.31 36.06 -13.03
C VAL A 101 -0.35 34.93 -14.07
N ASP A 102 -0.59 33.70 -13.62
CA ASP A 102 -0.77 32.52 -14.47
C ASP A 102 -1.70 31.52 -13.76
N ALA A 103 -2.48 30.76 -14.53
CA ALA A 103 -3.40 29.75 -14.01
C ALA A 103 -3.70 28.71 -15.07
N GLY A 104 -3.72 27.44 -14.65
CA GLY A 104 -4.03 26.31 -15.52
C GLY A 104 -4.45 25.09 -14.73
N TYR A 105 -4.72 24.02 -15.46
CA TYR A 105 -5.02 22.70 -14.89
C TYR A 105 -3.77 21.84 -14.95
N GLU A 106 -3.40 21.22 -13.83
CA GLU A 106 -2.28 20.28 -13.79
C GLU A 106 -2.76 18.85 -14.11
N THR A 107 -3.89 18.47 -13.52
CA THR A 107 -4.48 17.14 -13.71
C THR A 107 -5.99 17.19 -13.87
N ALA A 108 -6.53 16.19 -14.57
CA ALA A 108 -7.96 15.98 -14.73
C ALA A 108 -8.34 14.52 -14.39
N TRP A 109 -9.63 14.31 -14.17
CA TRP A 109 -10.23 12.99 -14.11
C TRP A 109 -11.21 12.83 -15.27
N ILE A 110 -11.28 11.63 -15.83
CA ILE A 110 -12.22 11.29 -16.90
C ILE A 110 -12.85 9.93 -16.62
N GLU A 111 -14.05 9.72 -17.13
CA GLU A 111 -14.71 8.42 -17.14
C GLU A 111 -14.67 7.84 -18.53
N VAL A 112 -14.03 6.68 -18.67
CA VAL A 112 -13.83 6.02 -19.96
C VAL A 112 -14.66 4.75 -20.00
N ALA A 113 -15.62 4.74 -20.92
CA ALA A 113 -16.39 3.54 -21.22
C ALA A 113 -15.54 2.52 -21.99
N ASN A 114 -15.72 1.24 -21.70
CA ASN A 114 -15.11 0.13 -22.45
C ASN A 114 -13.57 0.18 -22.53
N LEU A 115 -12.91 0.70 -21.49
CA LEU A 115 -11.46 0.75 -21.40
C LEU A 115 -10.84 -0.65 -21.64
N PRO A 116 -9.80 -0.79 -22.48
CA PRO A 116 -9.22 -2.09 -22.82
C PRO A 116 -8.65 -2.80 -21.59
N ALA A 117 -8.65 -4.14 -21.63
CA ALA A 117 -8.20 -4.97 -20.51
C ALA A 117 -6.76 -4.68 -20.07
N GLY A 118 -5.87 -4.33 -21.02
CA GLY A 118 -4.48 -3.95 -20.71
C GLY A 118 -4.40 -2.73 -19.79
N ALA A 119 -5.09 -1.64 -20.13
CA ALA A 119 -5.15 -0.44 -19.30
C ALA A 119 -5.81 -0.71 -17.94
N ARG A 120 -6.87 -1.55 -17.90
CA ARG A 120 -7.49 -1.98 -16.63
C ARG A 120 -6.50 -2.73 -15.74
N TRP A 121 -5.70 -3.65 -16.29
CA TRP A 121 -4.70 -4.38 -15.51
C TRP A 121 -3.59 -3.47 -14.98
N LEU A 122 -3.17 -2.46 -15.75
CA LEU A 122 -2.20 -1.47 -15.28
C LEU A 122 -2.79 -0.62 -14.14
N LEU A 123 -4.03 -0.13 -14.27
CA LEU A 123 -4.71 0.63 -13.21
C LEU A 123 -4.85 -0.20 -11.92
N TRP A 124 -5.23 -1.48 -12.03
CA TRP A 124 -5.25 -2.37 -10.87
C TRP A 124 -3.85 -2.60 -10.31
N GLY A 125 -2.84 -2.75 -11.17
CA GLY A 125 -1.44 -2.93 -10.79
C GLY A 125 -0.90 -1.80 -9.91
N GLU A 126 -1.22 -0.55 -10.24
CA GLU A 126 -0.89 0.63 -9.41
C GLU A 126 -1.46 0.49 -7.98
N GLN A 127 -2.74 0.14 -7.87
CA GLN A 127 -3.41 -0.05 -6.58
C GLN A 127 -2.88 -1.30 -5.85
N ALA A 128 -2.59 -2.37 -6.59
CA ALA A 128 -2.12 -3.64 -6.07
C ALA A 128 -0.75 -3.50 -5.43
N LEU A 129 0.20 -2.86 -6.12
CA LEU A 129 1.53 -2.59 -5.58
C LEU A 129 1.46 -1.77 -4.30
N THR A 130 0.64 -0.71 -4.27
CA THR A 130 0.44 0.11 -3.07
C THR A 130 -0.15 -0.70 -1.92
N THR A 131 -1.11 -1.57 -2.21
CA THR A 131 -1.74 -2.43 -1.19
C THR A 131 -0.79 -3.50 -0.66
N LEU A 132 0.08 -4.06 -1.53
CA LEU A 132 1.09 -5.04 -1.15
C LEU A 132 2.14 -4.45 -0.18
N ILE A 133 2.48 -3.17 -0.30
CA ILE A 133 3.33 -2.48 0.68
C ILE A 133 2.65 -2.52 2.05
N GLY A 134 1.38 -2.08 2.13
CA GLY A 134 0.60 -2.09 3.37
C GLY A 134 0.46 -3.49 3.97
N LEU A 135 0.22 -4.51 3.12
CA LEU A 135 0.15 -5.91 3.53
C LEU A 135 1.48 -6.40 4.12
N THR A 136 2.60 -6.07 3.47
CA THR A 136 3.95 -6.46 3.92
C THR A 136 4.25 -5.85 5.29
N ILE A 137 3.92 -4.56 5.48
CA ILE A 137 4.05 -3.87 6.77
C ILE A 137 3.15 -4.52 7.82
N ALA A 138 1.88 -4.79 7.50
CA ALA A 138 0.95 -5.42 8.43
C ALA A 138 1.43 -6.82 8.87
N VAL A 139 1.93 -7.64 7.94
CA VAL A 139 2.52 -8.95 8.26
C VAL A 139 3.75 -8.79 9.17
N ALA A 140 4.65 -7.86 8.87
CA ALA A 140 5.83 -7.59 9.68
C ALA A 140 5.48 -7.15 11.11
N VAL A 141 4.51 -6.23 11.26
CA VAL A 141 4.04 -5.73 12.55
C VAL A 141 3.32 -6.82 13.35
N ALA A 142 2.44 -7.59 12.71
CA ALA A 142 1.76 -8.71 13.33
C ALA A 142 2.76 -9.77 13.83
N TRP A 143 3.75 -10.11 13.00
CA TRP A 143 4.82 -11.02 13.36
C TRP A 143 5.64 -10.51 14.55
N LEU A 144 6.03 -9.23 14.53
CA LEU A 144 6.80 -8.60 15.61
C LEU A 144 6.01 -8.60 16.92
N ALA A 145 4.73 -8.23 16.88
CA ALA A 145 3.88 -8.25 18.07
C ALA A 145 3.77 -9.66 18.66
N LEU A 146 3.60 -10.69 17.82
CA LEU A 146 3.58 -12.08 18.26
C LEU A 146 4.94 -12.53 18.82
N ALA A 147 6.06 -12.07 18.25
CA ALA A 147 7.40 -12.39 18.76
C ALA A 147 7.65 -11.76 20.14
N LEU A 148 7.23 -10.50 20.33
CA LEU A 148 7.32 -9.77 21.61
C LEU A 148 6.46 -10.44 22.68
N LEU A 149 5.21 -10.78 22.38
CA LEU A 149 4.31 -11.49 23.30
C LEU A 149 4.81 -12.90 23.67
N ARG A 150 5.68 -13.49 22.86
CA ARG A 150 6.34 -14.78 23.13
C ARG A 150 7.65 -14.63 23.90
N GLY A 151 8.01 -13.43 24.33
CA GLY A 151 9.26 -13.14 25.04
C GLY A 151 10.52 -13.29 24.16
N ARG A 152 10.37 -13.15 22.83
CA ARG A 152 11.48 -13.28 21.87
C ARG A 152 11.69 -11.97 21.08
N PRO A 153 12.03 -10.85 21.73
CA PRO A 153 12.18 -9.54 21.08
C PRO A 153 13.27 -9.50 20.00
N PHE A 154 14.32 -10.32 20.12
CA PHE A 154 15.50 -10.29 19.23
C PHE A 154 15.72 -11.62 18.51
N THR A 155 14.71 -12.08 17.78
CA THR A 155 14.94 -13.24 16.89
C THR A 155 15.87 -12.85 15.74
N ARG A 156 16.69 -13.81 15.30
CA ARG A 156 17.58 -13.67 14.12
C ARG A 156 16.83 -13.23 12.85
N THR A 157 15.52 -13.45 12.82
CA THR A 157 14.63 -13.13 11.70
C THR A 157 14.24 -11.66 11.65
N PHE A 158 14.34 -10.91 12.76
CA PHE A 158 13.83 -9.54 12.83
C PHE A 158 14.51 -8.57 11.84
N PRO A 159 15.86 -8.52 11.72
CA PRO A 159 16.51 -7.69 10.72
C PRO A 159 16.07 -8.02 9.29
N TRP A 160 15.86 -9.30 8.98
CA TRP A 160 15.39 -9.73 7.66
C TRP A 160 13.98 -9.25 7.35
N VAL A 161 13.08 -9.29 8.33
CA VAL A 161 11.71 -8.77 8.16
C VAL A 161 11.74 -7.27 7.84
N LEU A 162 12.54 -6.48 8.57
CA LEU A 162 12.69 -5.04 8.29
C LEU A 162 13.31 -4.78 6.91
N ALA A 163 14.31 -5.57 6.51
CA ALA A 163 14.91 -5.46 5.18
C ALA A 163 13.89 -5.77 4.07
N ILE A 164 13.03 -6.79 4.25
CA ILE A 164 11.95 -7.11 3.30
C ILE A 164 10.95 -5.95 3.22
N VAL A 165 10.56 -5.37 4.35
CA VAL A 165 9.67 -4.19 4.37
C VAL A 165 10.30 -3.01 3.64
N ALA A 166 11.57 -2.73 3.88
CA ALA A 166 12.32 -1.68 3.18
C ALA A 166 12.30 -1.89 1.65
N ILE A 167 12.62 -3.10 1.20
CA ILE A 167 12.60 -3.45 -0.23
C ILE A 167 11.19 -3.31 -0.80
N ALA A 168 10.17 -3.79 -0.08
CA ALA A 168 8.78 -3.69 -0.51
C ALA A 168 8.32 -2.23 -0.68
N ILE A 169 8.69 -1.34 0.26
CA ILE A 169 8.39 0.09 0.15
C ILE A 169 9.06 0.71 -1.07
N MET A 170 10.35 0.44 -1.31
CA MET A 170 11.07 1.00 -2.45
C MET A 170 10.49 0.50 -3.79
N VAL A 171 10.39 -0.83 -3.94
CA VAL A 171 9.94 -1.46 -5.18
C VAL A 171 8.46 -1.18 -5.43
N GLY A 172 7.62 -1.31 -4.40
CA GLY A 172 6.20 -1.05 -4.50
C GLY A 172 5.90 0.44 -4.73
N GLY A 173 6.63 1.34 -4.06
CA GLY A 173 6.40 2.78 -4.16
C GLY A 173 6.81 3.37 -5.49
N ILE A 174 7.98 2.98 -6.02
CA ILE A 174 8.41 3.42 -7.37
C ILE A 174 7.64 2.66 -8.45
N GLY A 175 7.42 1.35 -8.23
CA GLY A 175 6.70 0.50 -9.16
C GLY A 175 5.25 0.95 -9.37
N SER A 176 4.53 1.34 -8.30
CA SER A 176 3.15 1.81 -8.43
C SER A 176 3.04 3.10 -9.23
N GLN A 177 3.95 4.05 -9.01
CA GLN A 177 4.02 5.31 -9.78
C GLN A 177 4.29 5.04 -11.26
N PHE A 178 5.24 4.14 -11.56
CA PHE A 178 5.58 3.78 -12.93
C PHE A 178 4.43 3.07 -13.64
N VAL A 179 3.85 2.05 -13.02
CA VAL A 179 2.70 1.32 -13.56
C VAL A 179 1.50 2.26 -13.74
N GLY A 180 1.30 3.19 -12.82
CA GLY A 180 0.26 4.21 -12.92
C GLY A 180 0.46 5.18 -14.07
N ALA A 181 1.69 5.62 -14.34
CA ALA A 181 1.98 6.47 -15.49
C ALA A 181 1.68 5.74 -16.81
N LEU A 182 2.07 4.46 -16.91
CA LEU A 182 1.72 3.61 -18.06
C LEU A 182 0.20 3.42 -18.21
N ALA A 183 -0.51 3.22 -17.10
CA ALA A 183 -1.96 3.07 -17.11
C ALA A 183 -2.66 4.32 -17.69
N ARG A 184 -2.19 5.50 -17.29
CA ARG A 184 -2.72 6.78 -17.75
C ARG A 184 -2.35 7.04 -19.21
N SER A 185 -1.14 6.72 -19.66
CA SER A 185 -0.75 6.89 -21.07
C SER A 185 -1.56 5.98 -22.01
N GLU A 186 -1.77 4.72 -21.62
CA GLU A 186 -2.64 3.80 -22.37
C GLU A 186 -4.10 4.29 -22.41
N THR A 187 -4.57 4.89 -21.31
CA THR A 187 -5.90 5.49 -21.26
C THR A 187 -6.02 6.65 -22.25
N VAL A 188 -5.03 7.56 -22.28
CA VAL A 188 -5.01 8.70 -23.21
C VAL A 188 -4.93 8.23 -24.66
N ALA A 189 -4.09 7.24 -24.95
CA ALA A 189 -3.97 6.64 -26.29
C ALA A 189 -5.29 6.01 -26.78
N PHE A 190 -6.11 5.50 -25.86
CA PHE A 190 -7.42 4.94 -26.18
C PHE A 190 -8.49 6.00 -26.52
N LEU A 191 -8.30 7.27 -26.15
CA LEU A 191 -9.33 8.30 -26.34
C LEU A 191 -9.54 8.70 -27.80
N GLY A 192 -8.60 8.43 -28.70
CA GLY A 192 -8.75 8.70 -30.13
C GLY A 192 -7.47 9.17 -30.79
N ASP A 193 -7.61 10.05 -31.80
CA ASP A 193 -6.48 10.58 -32.56
C ASP A 193 -5.53 11.37 -31.65
N PRO A 194 -4.24 10.96 -31.54
CA PRO A 194 -3.25 11.66 -30.72
C PRO A 194 -3.16 13.15 -31.03
N GLN A 195 -3.32 13.59 -32.28
CA GLN A 195 -3.21 15.01 -32.62
C GLN A 195 -4.31 15.88 -31.99
N VAL A 196 -5.49 15.29 -31.79
CA VAL A 196 -6.64 15.97 -31.18
C VAL A 196 -6.53 15.90 -29.66
N ILE A 197 -6.21 14.71 -29.12
CA ILE A 197 -6.22 14.45 -27.69
C ILE A 197 -5.02 15.08 -26.98
N THR A 198 -3.84 15.08 -27.62
CA THR A 198 -2.59 15.61 -27.03
C THR A 198 -2.17 16.95 -27.64
N GLY A 199 -3.12 17.64 -28.29
CA GLY A 199 -2.92 18.98 -28.83
C GLY A 199 -2.84 20.06 -27.74
N ALA A 200 -2.78 21.33 -28.17
CA ALA A 200 -2.76 22.47 -27.24
C ALA A 200 -4.06 22.50 -26.40
N GLY A 201 -3.94 22.41 -25.07
CA GLY A 201 -5.11 22.32 -24.19
C GLY A 201 -5.57 20.89 -23.90
N GLY A 202 -4.91 19.88 -24.48
CA GLY A 202 -5.26 18.47 -24.38
C GLY A 202 -4.59 17.73 -23.22
N PHE A 203 -4.67 16.39 -23.24
CA PHE A 203 -3.98 15.53 -22.28
C PHE A 203 -2.53 15.29 -22.68
N SER A 204 -1.63 15.20 -21.71
CA SER A 204 -0.27 14.75 -21.98
C SER A 204 -0.29 13.28 -22.38
N ALA A 205 0.37 12.94 -23.49
CA ALA A 205 0.54 11.56 -23.95
C ALA A 205 1.17 10.66 -22.90
N PHE A 206 2.15 11.20 -22.17
CA PHE A 206 2.84 10.53 -21.08
C PHE A 206 3.25 11.56 -20.04
N SER A 207 2.94 11.29 -18.78
CA SER A 207 3.41 12.10 -17.65
C SER A 207 3.82 11.18 -16.53
N PHE A 208 5.01 11.43 -16.01
CA PHE A 208 5.60 10.65 -14.92
C PHE A 208 6.03 11.60 -13.82
N ALA A 209 5.20 11.70 -12.78
CA ALA A 209 5.55 12.38 -11.55
C ALA A 209 6.26 11.38 -10.64
N LEU A 210 7.58 11.56 -10.51
CA LEU A 210 8.42 10.68 -9.69
C LEU A 210 8.58 11.28 -8.28
N ASP A 211 7.95 10.65 -7.31
CA ASP A 211 8.20 10.85 -5.89
C ASP A 211 9.25 9.84 -5.39
N LEU A 212 10.40 10.37 -4.94
CA LEU A 212 11.52 9.62 -4.38
C LEU A 212 11.37 9.34 -2.88
N GLY A 213 10.31 9.81 -2.23
CA GLY A 213 9.98 9.56 -0.83
C GLY A 213 10.09 8.08 -0.41
N PRO A 214 9.53 7.12 -1.18
CA PRO A 214 9.64 5.70 -0.87
C PRO A 214 11.08 5.17 -0.81
N ILE A 215 12.00 5.74 -1.61
CA ILE A 215 13.42 5.37 -1.56
C ILE A 215 14.02 5.83 -0.23
N GLY A 216 13.75 7.07 0.18
CA GLY A 216 14.21 7.60 1.46
C GLY A 216 13.71 6.78 2.65
N TRP A 217 12.41 6.45 2.68
CA TRP A 217 11.83 5.63 3.75
C TRP A 217 12.38 4.20 3.77
N GLY A 218 12.50 3.58 2.60
CA GLY A 218 13.07 2.24 2.47
C GLY A 218 14.52 2.18 2.93
N LEU A 219 15.38 3.10 2.50
CA LEU A 219 16.77 3.18 2.95
C LEU A 219 16.87 3.44 4.46
N GLY A 220 16.02 4.30 5.02
CA GLY A 220 15.97 4.54 6.46
C GLY A 220 15.64 3.27 7.26
N ILE A 221 14.60 2.53 6.84
CA ILE A 221 14.23 1.25 7.47
C ILE A 221 15.33 0.20 7.26
N GLY A 222 15.94 0.17 6.07
CA GLY A 222 17.06 -0.72 5.76
C GLY A 222 18.29 -0.47 6.62
N LEU A 223 18.60 0.80 6.92
CA LEU A 223 19.67 1.17 7.84
C LEU A 223 19.38 0.66 9.26
N VAL A 224 18.14 0.84 9.73
CA VAL A 224 17.69 0.31 11.04
C VAL A 224 17.79 -1.22 11.07
N ALA A 225 17.40 -1.90 9.99
CA ALA A 225 17.57 -3.35 9.85
C ALA A 225 19.04 -3.76 9.97
N GLY A 226 19.95 -3.05 9.28
CA GLY A 226 21.40 -3.27 9.35
C GLY A 226 21.96 -3.08 10.76
N ALA A 227 21.53 -2.05 11.48
CA ALA A 227 21.92 -1.82 12.87
C ALA A 227 21.50 -2.98 13.79
N PHE A 228 20.27 -3.48 13.66
CA PHE A 228 19.82 -4.67 14.40
C PHE A 228 20.60 -5.94 14.03
N GLN A 229 20.95 -6.11 12.75
CA GLN A 229 21.76 -7.24 12.32
C GLN A 229 23.16 -7.21 12.95
N ILE A 230 23.80 -6.04 13.01
CA ILE A 230 25.10 -5.88 13.68
C ILE A 230 24.98 -6.17 15.18
N GLY A 231 23.95 -5.61 15.84
CA GLY A 231 23.71 -5.86 17.27
C GLY A 231 23.52 -7.34 17.60
N THR A 232 22.70 -8.05 16.81
CA THR A 232 22.49 -9.50 17.00
C THR A 232 23.74 -10.33 16.73
N ARG A 233 24.64 -9.88 15.84
CA ARG A 233 25.94 -10.51 15.62
C ARG A 233 26.85 -10.32 16.83
N LEU A 234 26.98 -9.10 17.34
CA LEU A 234 27.81 -8.79 18.51
C LEU A 234 27.36 -9.55 19.76
N GLN A 235 26.05 -9.64 20.01
CA GLN A 235 25.50 -10.43 21.11
C GLN A 235 25.89 -11.92 21.02
N ARG A 236 25.91 -12.48 19.82
CA ARG A 236 26.32 -13.88 19.61
C ARG A 236 27.81 -14.07 19.89
N GLU A 237 28.65 -13.12 19.49
CA GLU A 237 30.09 -13.16 19.75
C GLU A 237 30.37 -13.08 21.26
N THR A 238 29.64 -12.25 22.01
CA THR A 238 29.77 -12.15 23.48
C THR A 238 29.26 -13.39 24.21
N ALA A 239 28.18 -14.02 23.74
CA ALA A 239 27.64 -15.23 24.35
C ALA A 239 28.58 -16.45 24.27
N GLY A 240 29.59 -16.42 23.40
CA GLY A 240 30.62 -17.46 23.30
C GLY A 240 31.83 -17.25 24.22
N LEU A 241 31.87 -16.16 24.98
CA LEU A 241 32.99 -15.81 25.88
C LEU A 241 32.69 -16.11 27.37
N VAL A 242 31.48 -16.59 27.69
CA VAL A 242 31.03 -16.96 29.04
C VAL A 242 30.86 -18.46 29.15
#